data_AF-A0A950HDV8-F1
#
_entry.id   AF-A0A950HDV8-F1
#
_cell.length_a   1.000
_cell.length_b   1.000
_cell.length_c   1.000
_cell.angle_alpha   90.00
_cell.angle_beta   90.00
_cell.angle_gamma   90.00
#
_symmetry.space_group_name_H-M   'P 1'
#
loop_
_entity.id
_entity.type
_entity.pdbx_description
1 polymer ?
#
loop_
_entity_poly.entity_id
_entity_poly.type
_entity_poly.pdbx_seq_one_letter_code
_entity_poly.pdbx_strand_id
1 'polypeptide(L)'
;MDDTDRFTQVIAQLSRVDPQVIEYFRRLLAEHYTGDKMLGPRQLLGTAMAQLDVLGTLRKQAHTPVAKPLLRTLAQYAEFVGWLQQDGGDLRTAVYWSDRATQWAQSAADYQMVAYLLIRKNNIACLADDATTAVDLAAAVHDVPGRIEPRIRALPAQQDARSWAMIGDTDRCQRQLDTATELLGMHSGETDPAGPVYLQHYSAQLGLACLDLACHTGSARISKELQPSTGHS
;
A
#
# COMPACT_ATOMS: atom_id res chain seq x y z
N MET A 1 -8.06 -47.79 -13.90
CA MET A 1 -7.83 -46.36 -13.59
C MET A 1 -8.94 -45.63 -14.33
N ASP A 2 -9.89 -45.06 -13.59
CA ASP A 2 -11.18 -44.59 -14.11
C ASP A 2 -11.01 -43.32 -14.97
N ASP A 3 -11.73 -43.23 -16.09
CA ASP A 3 -11.64 -42.09 -17.02
C ASP A 3 -12.08 -40.78 -16.34
N THR A 4 -12.96 -40.87 -15.34
CA THR A 4 -13.40 -39.75 -14.49
C THR A 4 -12.26 -39.18 -13.64
N ASP A 5 -11.38 -40.04 -13.10
CA ASP A 5 -10.20 -39.60 -12.34
C ASP A 5 -9.17 -38.93 -13.25
N ARG A 6 -8.99 -39.45 -14.48
CA ARG A 6 -8.07 -38.86 -15.46
C ARG A 6 -8.55 -37.50 -15.94
N PHE A 7 -9.86 -37.35 -16.19
CA PHE A 7 -10.45 -36.06 -16.56
C PHE A 7 -10.39 -35.05 -15.42
N THR A 8 -10.68 -35.47 -14.18
CA THR A 8 -10.58 -34.61 -12.99
C THR A 8 -9.13 -34.16 -12.75
N GLN A 9 -8.16 -35.05 -12.97
CA GLN A 9 -6.74 -34.74 -12.83
C GLN A 9 -6.22 -33.81 -13.95
N VAL A 10 -6.68 -33.99 -15.19
CA VAL A 10 -6.35 -33.10 -16.32
C VAL A 10 -7.00 -31.72 -16.13
N ILE A 11 -8.25 -31.65 -15.68
CA ILE A 11 -8.89 -30.37 -15.32
C ILE A 11 -8.15 -29.72 -14.15
N ALA A 12 -7.75 -30.46 -13.12
CA ALA A 12 -6.96 -29.93 -12.00
C ALA A 12 -5.55 -29.46 -12.42
N GLN A 13 -4.93 -30.07 -13.42
CA GLN A 13 -3.66 -29.64 -14.01
C GLN A 13 -3.80 -28.40 -14.90
N LEU A 14 -4.91 -28.28 -15.65
CA LEU A 14 -5.21 -27.11 -16.49
C LEU A 14 -5.72 -25.90 -15.69
N SER A 15 -6.21 -26.11 -14.46
CA SER A 15 -6.84 -25.06 -13.62
C SER A 15 -5.90 -24.36 -12.63
N ARG A 16 -4.63 -24.78 -12.56
CA ARG A 16 -3.65 -24.19 -11.64
C ARG A 16 -2.90 -23.07 -12.34
N VAL A 17 -3.13 -21.83 -11.88
CA VAL A 17 -2.25 -20.71 -12.21
C VAL A 17 -0.84 -21.09 -11.77
N ASP A 18 0.09 -21.14 -12.73
CA ASP A 18 1.48 -21.50 -12.47
C ASP A 18 2.11 -20.52 -11.47
N PRO A 19 2.64 -20.98 -10.33
CA PRO A 19 3.36 -20.14 -9.37
C PRO A 19 4.49 -19.32 -10.01
N GLN A 20 5.13 -19.81 -11.08
CA GLN A 20 6.18 -19.09 -11.80
C GLN A 20 5.64 -17.84 -12.50
N VAL A 21 4.40 -17.87 -12.99
CA VAL A 21 3.74 -16.69 -13.60
C VAL A 21 3.49 -15.63 -12.52
N ILE A 22 3.01 -16.04 -11.35
CA ILE A 22 2.78 -15.12 -10.21
C ILE A 22 4.11 -14.48 -9.79
N GLU A 23 5.18 -15.27 -9.70
CA GLU A 23 6.51 -14.77 -9.33
C GLU A 23 7.12 -13.85 -10.39
N TYR A 24 6.87 -14.12 -11.68
CA TYR A 24 7.22 -13.21 -12.76
C TYR A 24 6.58 -11.83 -12.58
N PHE A 25 5.26 -11.77 -12.32
CA PHE A 25 4.58 -10.50 -12.09
C PHE A 25 5.03 -9.80 -10.80
N ARG A 26 5.35 -10.53 -9.73
CA ARG A 26 5.90 -9.92 -8.51
C ARG A 26 7.25 -9.25 -8.76
N ARG A 27 8.16 -9.90 -9.48
CA ARG A 27 9.47 -9.31 -9.84
C ARG A 27 9.28 -8.09 -10.74
N LEU A 28 8.41 -8.19 -11.73
CA LEU A 28 8.12 -7.07 -12.63
C LEU A 28 7.52 -5.87 -11.89
N LEU A 29 6.66 -6.12 -10.89
CA LEU A 29 6.15 -5.06 -10.03
C LEU A 29 7.27 -4.36 -9.23
N ALA A 30 8.26 -5.11 -8.76
CA ALA A 30 9.42 -4.53 -8.07
C ALA A 30 10.22 -3.58 -8.96
N GLU A 31 10.40 -3.95 -10.24
CA GLU A 31 10.99 -3.08 -11.24
C GLU A 31 10.14 -1.82 -11.48
N HIS A 32 8.81 -1.91 -11.45
CA HIS A 32 7.95 -0.75 -11.61
C HIS A 32 8.05 0.24 -10.46
N TYR A 33 8.11 -0.21 -9.20
CA TYR A 33 8.34 0.70 -8.07
C TYR A 33 9.68 1.42 -8.17
N THR A 34 10.70 0.72 -8.67
CA THR A 34 12.03 1.31 -8.91
C THR A 34 11.98 2.31 -10.07
N GLY A 35 11.30 1.93 -11.15
CA GLY A 35 11.16 2.72 -12.37
C GLY A 35 10.27 3.96 -12.21
N ASP A 36 9.31 3.96 -11.28
CA ASP A 36 8.43 5.11 -11.02
C ASP A 36 9.22 6.37 -10.68
N LYS A 37 10.26 6.20 -9.85
CA LYS A 37 11.20 7.28 -9.49
C LYS A 37 11.93 7.89 -10.70
N MET A 38 12.05 7.15 -11.81
CA MET A 38 12.79 7.57 -13.00
C MET A 38 11.88 8.04 -14.15
N LEU A 39 10.74 7.37 -14.35
CA LEU A 39 9.87 7.55 -15.51
C LEU A 39 8.63 8.40 -15.21
N GLY A 40 8.27 8.49 -13.93
CA GLY A 40 7.09 9.18 -13.45
C GLY A 40 5.77 8.42 -13.70
N PRO A 41 4.71 8.81 -12.98
CA PRO A 41 3.53 7.96 -12.79
C PRO A 41 2.72 7.75 -14.07
N ARG A 42 2.66 8.76 -14.95
CA ARG A 42 1.87 8.73 -16.19
C ARG A 42 2.40 7.71 -17.20
N GLN A 43 3.72 7.45 -17.21
CA GLN A 43 4.33 6.52 -18.16
C GLN A 43 4.13 5.06 -17.75
N LEU A 44 4.05 4.79 -16.44
CA LEU A 44 3.88 3.43 -15.92
C LEU A 44 2.42 2.99 -15.81
N LEU A 45 1.48 3.93 -15.68
CA LEU A 45 0.08 3.63 -15.42
C LEU A 45 -0.54 2.66 -16.45
N GLY A 46 -0.36 2.93 -17.74
CA GLY A 46 -0.90 2.06 -18.80
C GLY A 46 -0.36 0.64 -18.73
N THR A 47 0.95 0.50 -18.50
CA THR A 47 1.62 -0.80 -18.36
C THR A 47 1.14 -1.55 -17.12
N ALA A 48 1.05 -0.88 -15.97
CA ALA A 48 0.58 -1.48 -14.73
C ALA A 48 -0.88 -1.95 -14.82
N MET A 49 -1.75 -1.15 -15.44
CA MET A 49 -3.16 -1.52 -15.67
C MET A 49 -3.29 -2.74 -16.59
N ALA A 50 -2.56 -2.78 -17.70
CA ALA A 50 -2.58 -3.93 -18.60
C ALA A 50 -2.13 -5.23 -17.90
N GLN A 51 -1.10 -5.15 -17.05
CA GLN A 51 -0.63 -6.30 -16.26
C GLN A 51 -1.66 -6.72 -15.21
N LEU A 52 -2.34 -5.77 -14.58
CA LEU A 52 -3.43 -6.03 -13.65
C LEU A 52 -4.62 -6.72 -14.34
N ASP A 53 -4.94 -6.35 -15.58
CA ASP A 53 -5.98 -7.01 -16.38
C ASP A 53 -5.63 -8.46 -16.74
N VAL A 54 -4.36 -8.73 -17.05
CA VAL A 54 -3.86 -10.11 -17.25
C VAL A 54 -4.03 -10.93 -15.97
N LEU A 55 -3.58 -10.42 -14.83
CA LEU A 55 -3.76 -11.07 -13.53
C LEU A 55 -5.25 -11.28 -13.18
N GLY A 56 -6.10 -10.32 -13.53
CA GLY A 56 -7.55 -10.41 -13.36
C GLY A 56 -8.19 -11.51 -14.22
N THR A 57 -7.68 -11.71 -15.43
CA THR A 57 -8.10 -12.79 -16.32
C THR A 57 -7.67 -14.15 -15.78
N LEU A 58 -6.42 -14.28 -15.33
CA LEU A 58 -5.91 -15.50 -14.67
C LEU A 58 -6.76 -15.85 -13.45
N ARG A 59 -7.19 -14.85 -12.66
CA ARG A 59 -8.07 -15.06 -11.50
C ARG A 59 -9.44 -15.62 -11.91
N LYS A 60 -10.03 -15.17 -13.02
CA LYS A 60 -11.34 -15.69 -13.49
C LYS A 60 -11.26 -17.13 -13.96
N GLN A 61 -10.10 -17.55 -14.45
CA GLN A 61 -9.83 -18.91 -14.95
C GLN A 61 -9.41 -19.89 -13.85
N ALA A 62 -9.03 -19.39 -12.67
CA ALA A 62 -8.68 -20.23 -11.53
C ALA A 62 -9.94 -20.92 -10.96
N HIS A 63 -10.08 -22.23 -11.18
CA HIS A 63 -11.12 -23.04 -10.55
C HIS A 63 -10.62 -23.53 -9.17
N THR A 64 -11.45 -23.45 -8.12
CA THR A 64 -11.14 -23.67 -6.67
C THR A 64 -10.33 -22.54 -6.01
N PRO A 65 -10.45 -22.29 -4.67
CA PRO A 65 -10.33 -20.95 -4.10
C PRO A 65 -9.04 -20.28 -4.55
N VAL A 66 -9.21 -19.16 -5.27
CA VAL A 66 -8.14 -18.37 -5.91
C VAL A 66 -6.91 -18.41 -5.02
N ALA A 67 -5.81 -18.96 -5.53
CA ALA A 67 -4.62 -19.18 -4.74
C ALA A 67 -4.23 -17.85 -4.07
N LYS A 68 -4.16 -17.83 -2.72
CA LYS A 68 -3.79 -16.64 -1.93
C LYS A 68 -2.62 -15.86 -2.53
N PRO A 69 -1.56 -16.49 -3.12
CA PRO A 69 -0.51 -15.78 -3.83
C PRO A 69 -1.00 -14.86 -4.96
N LEU A 70 -1.96 -15.29 -5.80
CA LEU A 70 -2.49 -14.46 -6.89
C LEU A 70 -3.27 -13.26 -6.34
N LEU A 71 -4.07 -13.45 -5.29
CA LEU A 71 -4.78 -12.35 -4.64
C LEU A 71 -3.82 -11.33 -4.00
N ARG A 72 -2.71 -11.81 -3.41
CA ARG A 72 -1.65 -10.93 -2.90
C ARG A 72 -1.01 -10.11 -4.03
N THR A 73 -0.67 -10.74 -5.15
CA THR A 73 -0.10 -10.04 -6.30
C THR A 73 -1.10 -9.04 -6.89
N LEU A 74 -2.38 -9.40 -7.03
CA LEU A 74 -3.44 -8.48 -7.45
C LEU A 74 -3.57 -7.28 -6.49
N ALA A 75 -3.53 -7.51 -5.17
CA ALA A 75 -3.56 -6.44 -4.17
C ALA A 75 -2.38 -5.48 -4.34
N GLN A 76 -1.18 -6.00 -4.58
CA GLN A 76 0.02 -5.18 -4.79
C GLN A 76 0.01 -4.42 -6.12
N TYR A 77 -0.58 -4.97 -7.19
CA TYR A 77 -0.75 -4.22 -8.43
C TYR A 77 -1.81 -3.12 -8.29
N ALA A 78 -2.95 -3.40 -7.65
CA ALA A 78 -3.95 -2.36 -7.40
C ALA A 78 -3.43 -1.28 -6.46
N GLU A 79 -2.61 -1.64 -5.47
CA GLU A 79 -1.88 -0.69 -4.64
C GLU A 79 -1.09 0.30 -5.49
N PHE A 80 -0.26 -0.25 -6.38
CA PHE A 80 0.64 0.52 -7.21
C PHE A 80 -0.12 1.39 -8.22
N VAL A 81 -1.16 0.85 -8.86
CA VAL A 81 -2.04 1.66 -9.72
C VAL A 81 -2.70 2.79 -8.94
N GLY A 82 -3.14 2.53 -7.70
CA GLY A 82 -3.68 3.57 -6.81
C GLY A 82 -2.65 4.66 -6.49
N TRP A 83 -1.40 4.27 -6.25
CA TRP A 83 -0.27 5.19 -6.05
C TRP A 83 -0.04 6.10 -7.27
N LEU A 84 0.07 5.51 -8.47
CA LEU A 84 0.29 6.27 -9.71
C LEU A 84 -0.85 7.27 -9.98
N GLN A 85 -2.10 6.91 -9.65
CA GLN A 85 -3.25 7.79 -9.81
C GLN A 85 -3.24 8.94 -8.79
N GLN A 86 -2.85 8.68 -7.54
CA GLN A 86 -2.66 9.72 -6.53
C GLN A 86 -1.59 10.74 -6.97
N ASP A 87 -0.46 10.25 -7.46
CA ASP A 87 0.64 11.10 -7.92
C ASP A 87 0.25 11.88 -9.19
N GLY A 88 -0.54 11.24 -10.06
CA GLY A 88 -1.22 11.89 -11.19
C GLY A 88 -2.30 12.91 -10.80
N GLY A 89 -2.75 12.93 -9.53
CA GLY A 89 -3.75 13.85 -9.00
C GLY A 89 -5.20 13.35 -9.04
N ASP A 90 -5.47 12.14 -9.55
CA ASP A 90 -6.79 11.53 -9.52
C ASP A 90 -7.02 10.77 -8.21
N LEU A 91 -7.31 11.52 -7.14
CA LEU A 91 -7.54 10.98 -5.81
C LEU A 91 -8.75 10.02 -5.76
N ARG A 92 -9.78 10.27 -6.57
CA ARG A 92 -10.98 9.40 -6.61
C ARG A 92 -10.62 8.02 -7.13
N THR A 93 -9.85 7.95 -8.21
CA THR A 93 -9.40 6.66 -8.76
C THR A 93 -8.36 6.00 -7.85
N ALA A 94 -7.55 6.78 -7.13
CA ALA A 94 -6.64 6.26 -6.10
C ALA A 94 -7.39 5.56 -4.94
N VAL A 95 -8.49 6.14 -4.45
CA VAL A 95 -9.36 5.51 -3.44
C VAL A 95 -9.93 4.20 -3.98
N TYR A 96 -10.49 4.23 -5.20
CA TYR A 96 -11.07 3.04 -5.83
C TYR A 96 -10.09 1.85 -5.86
N TRP A 97 -8.86 2.10 -6.30
CA TRP A 97 -7.86 1.04 -6.38
C TRP A 97 -7.35 0.59 -5.00
N SER A 98 -7.26 1.50 -4.04
CA SER A 98 -6.90 1.16 -2.66
C SER A 98 -7.98 0.29 -1.98
N ASP A 99 -9.26 0.53 -2.27
CA ASP A 99 -10.37 -0.32 -1.80
C ASP A 99 -10.33 -1.71 -2.46
N ARG A 100 -10.07 -1.78 -3.77
CA ARG A 100 -9.90 -3.07 -4.47
C ARG A 100 -8.72 -3.87 -3.94
N ALA A 101 -7.59 -3.21 -3.71
CA ALA A 101 -6.43 -3.84 -3.08
C ALA A 101 -6.78 -4.38 -1.67
N THR A 102 -7.57 -3.64 -0.89
CA THR A 102 -8.00 -4.06 0.46
C THR A 102 -8.86 -5.32 0.41
N GLN A 103 -9.83 -5.37 -0.50
CA GLN A 103 -10.69 -6.54 -0.71
C GLN A 103 -9.88 -7.80 -1.05
N TRP A 104 -8.86 -7.67 -1.92
CA TRP A 104 -7.98 -8.78 -2.29
C TRP A 104 -7.03 -9.20 -1.17
N ALA A 105 -6.45 -8.24 -0.45
CA ALA A 105 -5.58 -8.51 0.69
C ALA A 105 -6.32 -9.23 1.82
N GLN A 106 -7.54 -8.78 2.16
CA GLN A 106 -8.41 -9.45 3.13
C GLN A 106 -8.75 -10.88 2.69
N SER A 107 -9.14 -11.06 1.43
CA SER A 107 -9.45 -12.39 0.86
C SER A 107 -8.24 -13.34 0.90
N ALA A 108 -7.02 -12.80 0.84
CA ALA A 108 -5.77 -13.56 0.95
C ALA A 108 -5.28 -13.75 2.39
N ALA A 109 -5.95 -13.17 3.39
CA ALA A 109 -5.47 -13.02 4.76
C ALA A 109 -4.05 -12.41 4.82
N ASP A 110 -3.78 -11.42 3.98
CA ASP A 110 -2.55 -10.61 4.00
C ASP A 110 -2.79 -9.37 4.86
N TYR A 111 -2.83 -9.56 6.18
CA TYR A 111 -3.14 -8.49 7.12
C TYR A 111 -2.07 -7.40 7.17
N GLN A 112 -0.83 -7.73 6.82
CA GLN A 112 0.23 -6.74 6.65
C GLN A 112 -0.10 -5.75 5.54
N MET A 113 -0.56 -6.26 4.39
CA MET A 113 -1.05 -5.42 3.30
C MET A 113 -2.33 -4.65 3.67
N VAL A 114 -3.25 -5.24 4.43
CA VAL A 114 -4.45 -4.55 4.93
C VAL A 114 -4.08 -3.34 5.80
N ALA A 115 -3.18 -3.51 6.77
CA ALA A 115 -2.71 -2.41 7.62
C ALA A 115 -2.07 -1.29 6.78
N TYR A 116 -1.20 -1.65 5.84
CA TYR A 116 -0.58 -0.68 4.93
C TYR A 116 -1.60 0.05 4.04
N LEU A 117 -2.65 -0.62 3.57
CA LEU A 117 -3.71 -0.01 2.77
C LEU A 117 -4.56 0.98 3.55
N LEU A 118 -4.78 0.76 4.85
CA LEU A 118 -5.45 1.74 5.72
C LEU A 118 -4.61 3.02 5.84
N ILE A 119 -3.30 2.90 6.03
CA ILE A 119 -2.35 4.04 6.05
C ILE A 119 -2.38 4.80 4.73
N ARG A 120 -2.42 4.10 3.59
CA ARG A 120 -2.53 4.75 2.28
C ARG A 120 -3.85 5.48 2.08
N LYS A 121 -4.97 4.85 2.46
CA LYS A 121 -6.28 5.50 2.39
C LYS A 121 -6.33 6.73 3.29
N ASN A 122 -5.71 6.69 4.47
CA ASN A 122 -5.55 7.87 5.32
C ASN A 122 -4.81 8.98 4.56
N ASN A 123 -3.70 8.67 3.87
CA ASN A 123 -2.96 9.67 3.10
C ASN A 123 -3.84 10.31 2.02
N ILE A 124 -4.58 9.50 1.27
CA ILE A 124 -5.51 9.98 0.24
C ILE A 124 -6.60 10.87 0.86
N ALA A 125 -7.14 10.51 2.02
CA ALA A 125 -8.12 11.32 2.74
C ALA A 125 -7.52 12.66 3.20
N CYS A 126 -6.29 12.66 3.71
CA CYS A 126 -5.58 13.90 4.04
C CYS A 126 -5.37 14.80 2.81
N LEU A 127 -5.01 14.23 1.65
CA LEU A 127 -4.87 14.97 0.39
C LEU A 127 -6.21 15.51 -0.13
N ALA A 128 -7.32 14.91 0.26
CA ALA A 128 -8.67 15.34 -0.06
C ALA A 128 -9.27 16.29 0.98
N ASP A 129 -8.48 16.77 1.95
CA ASP A 129 -8.90 17.60 3.09
C ASP A 129 -10.01 16.94 3.96
N ASP A 130 -10.11 15.60 3.95
CA ASP A 130 -11.03 14.82 4.78
C ASP A 130 -10.32 14.27 6.02
N ALA A 131 -10.08 15.16 6.99
CA ALA A 131 -9.39 14.81 8.22
C ALA A 131 -10.16 13.81 9.09
N THR A 132 -11.49 13.78 9.00
CA THR A 132 -12.32 12.86 9.81
C THR A 132 -12.09 11.43 9.36
N THR A 133 -12.22 11.17 8.05
CA THR A 133 -11.92 9.85 7.48
C THR A 133 -10.46 9.47 7.71
N ALA A 134 -9.53 10.43 7.66
CA ALA A 134 -8.13 10.18 7.92
C ALA A 134 -7.90 9.63 9.34
N VAL A 135 -8.43 10.28 10.38
CA VAL A 135 -8.33 9.81 11.78
C VAL A 135 -8.90 8.40 11.94
N ASP A 136 -10.10 8.14 11.39
CA ASP A 136 -10.75 6.84 11.51
C ASP A 136 -9.90 5.71 10.89
N LEU A 137 -9.29 5.98 9.73
CA LEU A 137 -8.46 5.01 9.02
C LEU A 137 -7.14 4.71 9.73
N ALA A 138 -6.51 5.71 10.35
CA ALA A 138 -5.28 5.52 11.10
C ALA A 138 -5.54 4.75 12.40
N ALA A 139 -6.63 5.06 13.12
CA ALA A 139 -7.06 4.29 14.29
C ALA A 139 -7.34 2.81 13.95
N ALA A 140 -8.00 2.54 12.82
CA ALA A 140 -8.34 1.18 12.38
C ALA A 140 -7.12 0.26 12.16
N VAL A 141 -5.91 0.81 12.00
CA VAL A 141 -4.69 -0.01 11.84
C VAL A 141 -4.41 -0.83 13.11
N HIS A 142 -4.78 -0.31 14.28
CA HIS A 142 -4.56 -1.00 15.56
C HIS A 142 -5.43 -2.26 15.72
N ASP A 143 -6.58 -2.29 15.04
CA ASP A 143 -7.52 -3.42 15.08
C ASP A 143 -7.19 -4.51 14.06
N VAL A 144 -6.20 -4.29 13.19
CA VAL A 144 -5.81 -5.29 12.18
C VAL A 144 -5.17 -6.51 12.87
N PRO A 145 -5.69 -7.73 12.62
CA PRO A 145 -5.21 -8.92 13.31
C PRO A 145 -3.83 -9.37 12.83
N GLY A 146 -3.10 -10.03 13.73
CA GLY A 146 -1.83 -10.69 13.41
C GLY A 146 -0.58 -9.86 13.65
N ARG A 147 0.57 -10.47 13.36
CA ARG A 147 1.87 -9.82 13.50
C ARG A 147 2.09 -8.90 12.30
N ILE A 148 2.03 -7.60 12.56
CA ILE A 148 2.32 -6.54 11.59
C ILE A 148 3.75 -6.08 11.83
N GLU A 149 4.51 -5.91 10.75
CA GLU A 149 5.86 -5.37 10.79
C GLU A 149 5.91 -4.05 11.57
N PRO A 150 6.88 -3.88 12.48
CA PRO A 150 6.90 -2.70 13.34
C PRO A 150 7.00 -1.36 12.61
N ARG A 151 7.65 -1.31 11.43
CA ARG A 151 7.67 -0.10 10.59
C ARG A 151 6.26 0.29 10.16
N ILE A 152 5.44 -0.66 9.71
CA ILE A 152 4.03 -0.41 9.41
C ILE A 152 3.28 0.03 10.66
N ARG A 153 3.61 -0.48 11.85
CA ARG A 153 2.97 -0.04 13.11
C ARG A 153 3.34 1.38 13.53
N ALA A 154 4.45 1.92 13.04
CA ALA A 154 4.87 3.31 13.32
C ALA A 154 4.18 4.34 12.40
N LEU A 155 3.81 3.95 11.18
CA LEU A 155 3.19 4.85 10.20
C LEU A 155 1.84 5.47 10.63
N PRO A 156 0.93 4.75 11.33
CA PRO A 156 -0.35 5.30 11.77
C PRO A 156 -0.16 6.49 12.70
N ALA A 157 0.80 6.44 13.63
CA ALA A 157 1.07 7.55 14.53
C ALA A 157 1.51 8.82 13.76
N GLN A 158 2.30 8.68 12.70
CA GLN A 158 2.65 9.82 11.83
C GLN A 158 1.42 10.39 11.12
N GLN A 159 0.57 9.50 10.60
CA GLN A 159 -0.61 9.89 9.86
C GLN A 159 -1.72 10.47 10.77
N ASP A 160 -1.83 9.97 11.98
CA ASP A 160 -2.69 10.52 13.03
C ASP A 160 -2.22 11.92 13.40
N ALA A 161 -0.91 12.12 13.60
CA ALA A 161 -0.37 13.45 13.86
C ALA A 161 -0.78 14.46 12.76
N ARG A 162 -0.67 14.05 11.49
CA ARG A 162 -1.12 14.86 10.34
C ARG A 162 -2.60 15.20 10.43
N SER A 163 -3.41 14.19 10.71
CA SER A 163 -4.87 14.32 10.74
C SER A 163 -5.31 15.24 11.89
N TRP A 164 -4.68 15.14 13.06
CA TRP A 164 -4.91 16.04 14.19
C TRP A 164 -4.45 17.47 13.91
N ALA A 165 -3.33 17.64 13.20
CA ALA A 165 -2.87 18.95 12.73
C ALA A 165 -3.90 19.61 11.81
N MET A 166 -4.51 18.85 10.89
CA MET A 166 -5.58 19.34 10.00
C MET A 166 -6.82 19.80 10.75
N ILE A 167 -7.13 19.16 11.88
CA ILE A 167 -8.27 19.50 12.76
C ILE A 167 -7.93 20.69 13.68
N GLY A 168 -6.64 21.02 13.84
CA GLY A 168 -6.16 22.06 14.76
C GLY A 168 -5.98 21.59 16.20
N ASP A 169 -5.97 20.27 16.46
CA ASP A 169 -5.68 19.71 17.78
C ASP A 169 -4.16 19.48 17.92
N THR A 170 -3.44 20.54 18.28
CA THR A 170 -1.98 20.54 18.41
C THR A 170 -1.49 19.58 19.50
N ASP A 171 -2.27 19.40 20.56
CA ASP A 171 -1.92 18.51 21.68
C ASP A 171 -1.96 17.04 21.25
N ARG A 172 -3.00 16.63 20.51
CA ARG A 172 -3.06 15.27 19.93
C ARG A 172 -2.02 15.09 18.85
N CYS A 173 -1.75 16.11 18.04
CA CYS A 173 -0.66 16.04 17.07
C CYS A 173 0.67 15.71 17.76
N GLN A 174 1.07 16.51 18.77
CA GLN A 174 2.36 16.35 19.43
C GLN A 174 2.49 14.96 20.07
N ARG A 175 1.46 14.49 20.77
CA ARG A 175 1.48 13.14 21.36
C ARG A 175 1.70 12.03 20.33
N GLN A 176 1.14 12.18 19.14
CA GLN A 176 1.31 11.20 18.07
C GLN A 176 2.67 11.29 17.40
N LEU A 177 3.27 12.48 17.34
CA LEU A 177 4.66 12.66 16.90
C LEU A 177 5.65 12.03 17.88
N ASP A 178 5.43 12.20 19.18
CA ASP A 178 6.23 11.55 20.22
C ASP A 178 6.13 10.03 20.09
N THR A 179 4.91 9.50 19.96
CA THR A 179 4.65 8.06 19.75
C THR A 179 5.34 7.54 18.48
N ALA A 180 5.24 8.26 17.37
CA ALA A 180 5.90 7.88 16.13
C ALA A 180 7.44 7.89 16.26
N THR A 181 7.99 8.87 16.98
CA THR A 181 9.44 8.96 17.26
C THR A 181 9.92 7.76 18.06
N GLU A 182 9.21 7.40 19.14
CA GLU A 182 9.54 6.24 19.95
C GLU A 182 9.48 4.94 19.13
N LEU A 183 8.41 4.75 18.36
CA LEU A 183 8.24 3.57 17.52
C LEU A 183 9.32 3.46 16.44
N LEU A 184 9.71 4.55 15.80
CA LEU A 184 10.78 4.55 14.80
C LEU A 184 12.16 4.37 15.42
N GLY A 185 12.43 4.97 16.59
CA GLY A 185 13.68 4.82 17.33
C GLY A 185 13.95 3.38 17.76
N MET A 186 12.91 2.69 18.23
CA MET A 186 12.97 1.26 18.60
C MET A 186 13.20 0.33 17.41
N HIS A 187 12.89 0.77 16.19
CA HIS A 187 12.95 -0.07 14.97
C HIS A 187 13.90 0.51 13.91
N SER A 188 15.01 1.10 14.36
CA SER A 188 16.08 1.69 13.56
C SER A 188 16.86 0.69 12.66
N GLY A 189 16.37 -0.55 12.52
CA GLY A 189 16.93 -1.58 11.65
C GLY A 189 16.53 -1.40 10.19
N GLU A 190 17.49 -1.69 9.31
CA GLU A 190 17.38 -1.69 7.85
C GLU A 190 16.04 -2.28 7.35
N THR A 191 15.48 -1.66 6.32
CA THR A 191 14.37 -2.25 5.56
C THR A 191 14.75 -3.68 5.18
N ASP A 192 13.98 -4.67 5.61
CA ASP A 192 14.19 -6.05 5.18
C ASP A 192 14.20 -6.06 3.63
N PRO A 193 15.31 -6.41 2.97
CA PRO A 193 15.36 -6.50 1.51
C PRO A 193 14.35 -7.52 0.97
N ALA A 194 13.93 -8.49 1.81
CA ALA A 194 12.86 -9.45 1.54
C ALA A 194 11.47 -8.97 1.98
N GLY A 195 11.38 -7.80 2.62
CA GLY A 195 10.13 -7.15 3.01
C GLY A 195 9.30 -6.75 1.78
N PRO A 196 7.99 -6.50 1.95
CA PRO A 196 7.13 -6.14 0.83
C PRO A 196 7.62 -4.88 0.10
N VAL A 197 7.73 -4.96 -1.22
CA VAL A 197 8.27 -3.89 -2.09
C VAL A 197 7.62 -2.53 -1.86
N TYR A 198 6.31 -2.51 -1.58
CA TYR A 198 5.57 -1.28 -1.29
C TYR A 198 6.02 -0.56 0.00
N LEU A 199 6.62 -1.27 0.96
CA LEU A 199 7.20 -0.67 2.17
C LEU A 199 8.59 -0.10 1.95
N GLN A 200 9.35 -0.66 1.00
CA GLN A 200 10.70 -0.19 0.67
C GLN A 200 10.68 1.23 0.09
N HIS A 201 9.54 1.63 -0.48
CA HIS A 201 9.33 2.92 -1.12
C HIS A 201 8.60 3.92 -0.22
N TYR A 202 8.15 3.50 0.96
CA TYR A 202 7.49 4.37 1.94
C TYR A 202 8.53 4.93 2.94
N SER A 203 8.91 6.20 2.78
CA SER A 203 9.90 6.85 3.65
C SER A 203 9.28 7.36 4.96
N ALA A 204 9.26 6.52 6.00
CA ALA A 204 8.75 6.90 7.32
C ALA A 204 9.48 8.12 7.92
N GLN A 205 10.79 8.28 7.74
CA GLN A 205 11.55 9.35 8.43
C GLN A 205 11.29 10.77 7.91
N LEU A 206 10.88 10.94 6.65
CA LEU A 206 10.63 12.27 6.07
C LEU A 206 9.30 12.89 6.53
N GLY A 207 8.37 12.06 7.00
CA GLY A 207 7.07 12.52 7.52
C GLY A 207 7.17 13.30 8.83
N LEU A 208 8.01 12.87 9.78
CA LEU A 208 8.09 13.47 11.13
C LEU A 208 8.48 14.95 11.11
N ALA A 209 9.59 15.29 10.45
CA ALA A 209 10.10 16.66 10.44
C ALA A 209 9.15 17.66 9.77
N CYS A 210 8.39 17.23 8.75
CA CYS A 210 7.40 18.07 8.09
C CYS A 210 6.13 18.26 8.95
N LEU A 211 5.77 17.23 9.74
CA LEU A 211 4.60 17.26 10.61
C LEU A 211 4.83 18.11 11.86
N ASP A 212 6.03 18.04 12.45
CA ASP A 212 6.43 18.93 13.55
C ASP A 212 6.26 20.41 13.14
N LEU A 213 6.71 20.76 11.93
CA LEU A 213 6.58 22.12 11.40
C LEU A 213 5.12 22.51 11.15
N ALA A 214 4.30 21.59 10.63
CA ALA A 214 2.87 21.82 10.39
C ALA A 214 2.09 22.04 11.71
N CYS A 215 2.44 21.30 12.77
CA CYS A 215 1.80 21.45 14.08
C CYS A 215 2.20 22.74 14.79
N HIS A 216 3.40 23.26 14.56
CA HIS A 216 3.80 24.58 15.07
C HIS A 216 3.25 25.76 14.26
N THR A 217 3.00 25.59 12.96
CA THR A 217 2.55 26.69 12.08
C THR A 217 1.04 26.72 11.84
N GLY A 218 0.30 25.69 12.26
CA GLY A 218 -1.13 25.54 11.97
C GLY A 218 -1.44 25.36 10.48
N SER A 219 -0.43 25.15 9.64
CA SER A 219 -0.56 24.98 8.19
C SER A 219 -0.55 23.49 7.87
N ALA A 220 -1.73 22.89 7.76
CA ALA A 220 -1.88 21.47 7.49
C ALA A 220 -1.53 21.06 6.03
N ARG A 221 -1.15 22.02 5.19
CA ARG A 221 -0.73 21.77 3.81
C ARG A 221 0.73 21.32 3.78
N ILE A 222 0.94 20.03 4.00
CA ILE A 222 2.15 19.38 3.52
C ILE A 222 2.05 19.39 1.99
N SER A 223 2.84 20.25 1.33
CA SER A 223 2.84 20.33 -0.12
C SER A 223 3.34 19.00 -0.71
N LYS A 224 2.83 18.66 -1.89
CA LYS A 224 3.23 17.49 -2.70
C LYS A 224 4.76 17.45 -2.96
N GLU A 225 5.47 18.55 -2.72
CA GLU A 225 6.91 18.74 -2.95
C GLU A 225 7.80 18.09 -1.86
N LEU A 226 7.23 17.63 -0.75
CA LEU A 226 8.00 17.06 0.37
C LEU A 226 7.96 15.52 0.46
N GLN A 227 7.28 14.85 -0.48
CA GLN A 227 7.60 13.47 -0.81
C GLN A 227 8.85 13.50 -1.70
N PRO A 228 9.89 12.71 -1.43
CA PRO A 228 11.13 12.82 -2.19
C PRO A 228 10.89 12.51 -3.66
N SER A 229 10.86 13.54 -4.50
CA SER A 229 11.50 13.45 -5.80
C SER A 229 13.00 13.45 -5.56
N THR A 230 13.58 12.34 -5.10
CA THR A 230 15.05 12.24 -5.07
C THR A 230 15.52 11.88 -6.47
N GLY A 231 15.35 12.83 -7.38
CA GLY A 231 16.19 12.96 -8.56
C GLY A 231 17.33 13.93 -8.25
N HIS A 232 18.52 13.56 -8.72
CA HIS A 232 19.79 14.30 -8.84
C HIS A 232 20.70 14.22 -7.61
N SER A 233 22.00 13.91 -7.76
CA SER A 233 22.90 14.05 -8.92
C SER A 233 23.69 12.78 -9.26
#